data_AF-A0A089FYX5-F1
#
_entry.id   AF-A0A089FYX5-F1
#
_cell.length_a   1.000
_cell.length_b   1.000
_cell.length_c   1.000
_cell.angle_alpha   90.00
_cell.angle_beta   90.00
_cell.angle_gamma   90.00
#
_symmetry.space_group_name_H-M   'P 1'
#
loop_
_entity.id
_entity.type
_entity.pdbx_description
1 polymer ?
#
loop_
_entity_poly.entity_id
_entity_poly.type
_entity_poly.pdbx_seq_one_letter_code
_entity_poly.pdbx_strand_id
1 'polypeptide(L)'
;MLTFWPAIGQREYDWEKKQVFALSATEVGSLIGLGPAESCEFLHDPSMKSSLEGQVKISLSISPLGNDNGYFLNLSVVNNIQKTNERLSVPITKAEFTVIRTVLSYILPHIMGWPQAMMRAQQPTTETKTSKSRPDPIFEWGR
;
A
#
# COMPACT_ATOMS: atom_id res chain seq x y z
N MET A 1 6.53 -1.84 -0.22
CA MET A 1 6.63 -3.21 -0.74
C MET A 1 6.47 -4.16 0.43
N LEU A 2 5.57 -5.14 0.35
CA LEU A 2 5.43 -6.20 1.34
C LEU A 2 6.14 -7.46 0.83
N THR A 3 6.76 -8.22 1.73
CA THR A 3 7.44 -9.47 1.38
C THR A 3 7.10 -10.53 2.41
N PHE A 4 6.73 -11.70 1.92
CA PHE A 4 6.27 -12.84 2.69
C PHE A 4 7.22 -14.00 2.45
N TRP A 5 7.57 -14.71 3.52
CA TRP A 5 8.43 -15.89 3.48
C TRP A 5 7.74 -17.06 4.18
N PRO A 6 7.73 -18.26 3.59
CA PRO A 6 7.16 -19.43 4.25
C PRO A 6 8.10 -19.90 5.38
N ALA A 7 7.49 -20.38 6.47
CA ALA A 7 8.24 -20.98 7.57
C ALA A 7 8.79 -22.36 7.17
N ILE A 8 10.04 -22.63 7.53
CA ILE A 8 10.69 -23.95 7.35
C ILE A 8 11.09 -24.60 8.67
N GLY A 9 10.92 -23.87 9.78
CA GLY A 9 11.25 -24.32 11.11
C GLY A 9 10.80 -23.30 12.16
N GLN A 10 11.13 -23.56 13.42
CA GLN A 10 10.82 -22.64 14.50
C GLN A 10 11.66 -21.36 14.34
N ARG A 11 11.01 -20.26 13.95
CA ARG A 11 11.66 -18.96 13.69
C ARG A 11 12.67 -19.01 12.51
N GLU A 12 12.49 -19.96 11.61
CA GLU A 12 13.28 -20.09 10.38
C GLU A 12 12.35 -19.97 9.16
N TYR A 13 12.81 -19.25 8.15
CA TYR A 13 12.03 -18.91 6.95
C TYR A 13 12.85 -19.17 5.69
N ASP A 14 12.19 -19.67 4.64
CA ASP A 14 12.82 -19.93 3.34
C ASP A 14 12.93 -18.63 2.53
N TRP A 15 14.14 -18.08 2.45
CA TRP A 15 14.42 -16.83 1.75
C TRP A 15 14.32 -16.93 0.22
N GLU A 16 14.42 -18.14 -0.35
CA GLU A 16 14.38 -18.38 -1.79
C GLU A 16 12.94 -18.38 -2.31
N LYS A 17 11.98 -18.82 -1.49
CA LYS A 17 10.55 -18.87 -1.83
C LYS A 17 9.74 -17.65 -1.37
N LYS A 18 10.37 -16.48 -1.42
CA LYS A 18 9.71 -15.24 -1.03
C LYS A 18 8.65 -14.81 -2.04
N GLN A 19 7.53 -14.33 -1.53
CA GLN A 19 6.48 -13.71 -2.34
C GLN A 19 6.39 -12.22 -2.05
N VAL A 20 6.10 -11.43 -3.08
CA VAL A 20 6.13 -9.97 -3.01
C VAL A 20 4.78 -9.39 -3.43
N PHE A 21 4.32 -8.39 -2.68
CA PHE A 21 3.14 -7.61 -3.01
C PHE A 21 3.48 -6.11 -2.95
N ALA A 22 3.32 -5.40 -4.07
CA ALA A 22 3.49 -3.96 -4.09
C ALA A 22 2.20 -3.29 -3.58
N LEU A 23 2.32 -2.23 -2.80
CA LEU A 23 1.15 -1.42 -2.42
C LEU A 23 1.26 -0.08 -3.13
N SER A 24 0.23 0.27 -3.89
CA SER A 24 0.02 1.60 -4.45
C SER A 24 -0.39 2.60 -3.36
N ALA A 25 -0.30 3.90 -3.67
CA ALA A 25 -0.72 4.96 -2.74
C ALA A 25 -2.18 4.79 -2.29
N THR A 26 -3.06 4.34 -3.19
CA THR A 26 -4.48 4.12 -2.89
C THR A 26 -4.67 2.94 -1.93
N GLU A 27 -3.99 1.82 -2.17
CA GLU A 27 -4.07 0.63 -1.30
C GLU A 27 -3.45 0.91 0.08
N VAL A 28 -2.40 1.73 0.14
CA VAL A 28 -1.87 2.27 1.39
C VAL A 28 -2.94 3.09 2.12
N GLY A 29 -3.68 3.95 1.41
CA GLY A 29 -4.81 4.68 1.98
C GLY A 29 -5.89 3.77 2.55
N SER A 30 -6.25 2.69 1.84
CA SER A 30 -7.19 1.68 2.33
C SER A 30 -6.72 0.99 3.61
N LEU A 31 -5.43 0.66 3.72
CA LEU A 31 -4.87 0.08 4.95
C LEU A 31 -4.87 1.06 6.12
N ILE A 32 -4.59 2.34 5.87
CA ILE A 32 -4.62 3.37 6.92
C ILE A 32 -6.04 3.53 7.47
N GLY A 33 -7.02 3.61 6.57
CA GLY A 33 -8.44 3.82 6.88
C GLY A 33 -9.18 2.59 7.39
N LEU A 34 -8.55 1.40 7.38
CA LEU A 34 -9.20 0.15 7.76
C LEU A 34 -9.70 0.18 9.21
N GLY A 35 -11.02 0.02 9.39
CA GLY A 35 -11.67 -0.08 10.69
C GLY A 35 -11.38 -1.41 11.42
N PRO A 36 -11.68 -1.49 12.73
CA PRO A 36 -11.36 -2.66 13.58
C PRO A 36 -12.14 -3.94 13.19
N ALA A 37 -13.29 -3.80 12.54
CA ALA A 37 -14.12 -4.92 12.06
C ALA A 37 -14.15 -5.02 10.53
N GLU A 38 -13.40 -4.16 9.84
CA GLU A 38 -13.40 -4.10 8.38
C GLU A 38 -12.32 -5.01 7.80
N SER A 39 -12.54 -5.40 6.56
CA SER A 39 -11.60 -6.15 5.75
C SER A 39 -11.37 -5.44 4.42
N CYS A 40 -10.19 -5.62 3.83
CA CYS A 40 -9.91 -5.18 2.47
C CYS A 40 -9.19 -6.27 1.69
N GLU A 41 -9.36 -6.26 0.36
CA GLU A 41 -8.70 -7.17 -0.56
C GLU A 41 -8.13 -6.39 -1.75
N PHE A 42 -6.93 -6.78 -2.18
CA PHE A 42 -6.22 -6.21 -3.30
C PHE A 42 -5.85 -7.31 -4.29
N LEU A 43 -6.06 -7.06 -5.58
CA LEU A 43 -5.85 -8.04 -6.64
C LEU A 43 -4.91 -7.47 -7.68
N HIS A 44 -3.76 -8.11 -7.85
CA HIS A 44 -2.74 -7.74 -8.83
C HIS A 44 -2.62 -8.84 -9.90
N ASP A 45 -2.57 -8.40 -11.15
CA ASP A 45 -2.19 -9.22 -12.30
C ASP A 45 -1.02 -8.53 -13.00
N PRO A 46 0.21 -9.09 -12.92
CA PRO A 46 1.39 -8.47 -13.53
C PRO A 46 1.29 -8.31 -15.04
N SER A 47 0.42 -9.09 -15.69
CA SER A 47 0.20 -9.11 -17.13
C SER A 47 -1.14 -8.48 -17.53
N MET A 48 -1.78 -7.73 -16.63
CA MET A 48 -3.04 -7.03 -16.91
C MET A 48 -2.91 -6.15 -18.16
N LYS A 49 -3.91 -6.17 -19.04
CA LYS A 49 -3.92 -5.46 -20.33
C LYS A 49 -2.89 -5.97 -21.34
N SER A 50 -2.40 -7.20 -21.16
CA SER A 50 -1.56 -7.89 -22.14
C SER A 50 -2.21 -9.21 -22.58
N SER A 51 -1.61 -9.89 -23.55
CA SER A 51 -2.06 -11.22 -24.00
C SER A 51 -1.92 -12.32 -22.93
N LEU A 52 -1.16 -12.06 -21.87
CA LEU A 52 -0.92 -13.00 -20.76
C LEU A 52 -1.77 -12.68 -19.52
N GLU A 53 -2.75 -11.78 -19.65
CA GLU A 53 -3.69 -11.49 -18.57
C GLU A 53 -4.39 -12.76 -18.04
N GLY A 54 -4.57 -12.82 -16.73
CA GLY A 54 -5.20 -13.91 -16.00
C GLY A 54 -4.29 -15.11 -15.72
N GLN A 55 -3.07 -15.13 -16.26
CA GLN A 55 -2.13 -16.23 -16.07
C GLN A 55 -1.49 -16.23 -14.68
N VAL A 56 -1.23 -15.06 -14.10
CA VAL A 56 -0.73 -14.92 -12.74
C VAL A 56 -1.61 -13.95 -11.99
N LYS A 57 -2.18 -14.39 -10.87
CA LYS A 57 -3.02 -13.57 -10.00
C LYS A 57 -2.46 -13.59 -8.60
N ILE A 58 -2.29 -12.40 -8.04
CA ILE A 58 -1.82 -12.21 -6.68
C ILE A 58 -2.94 -11.49 -5.91
N SER A 59 -3.50 -12.16 -4.89
CA SER A 59 -4.46 -11.56 -3.97
C SER A 59 -3.80 -11.33 -2.62
N LEU A 60 -3.97 -10.14 -2.05
CA LEU A 60 -3.68 -9.84 -0.67
C LEU A 60 -4.98 -9.45 0.03
N SER A 61 -5.38 -10.23 1.04
CA SER A 61 -6.54 -9.92 1.87
C SER A 61 -6.13 -9.65 3.31
N ILE A 62 -6.77 -8.66 3.92
CA ILE A 62 -6.59 -8.26 5.30
C ILE A 62 -7.95 -8.39 5.99
N SER A 63 -8.04 -9.26 6.98
CA SER A 63 -9.28 -9.55 7.70
C SER A 63 -9.08 -9.47 9.22
N PRO A 64 -10.09 -9.06 10.00
CA PRO A 64 -9.95 -8.94 11.45
C PRO A 64 -9.88 -10.31 12.12
N LEU A 65 -9.09 -10.42 13.20
CA LEU A 65 -8.88 -11.67 13.96
C LEU A 65 -10.07 -12.04 14.87
N GLY A 66 -11.13 -11.22 14.89
CA GLY A 66 -12.18 -11.27 15.91
C GLY A 66 -11.72 -10.63 17.22
N ASN A 67 -12.66 -10.11 18.00
CA ASN A 67 -12.42 -9.45 19.30
C ASN A 67 -11.40 -8.29 19.28
N ASP A 68 -11.22 -7.59 18.15
CA ASP A 68 -10.29 -6.46 17.98
C ASP A 68 -8.82 -6.75 18.37
N ASN A 69 -8.40 -8.02 18.26
CA ASN A 69 -7.05 -8.44 18.64
C ASN A 69 -5.99 -8.21 17.55
N GLY A 70 -6.40 -7.77 16.36
CA GLY A 70 -5.52 -7.57 15.22
C GLY A 70 -6.15 -8.07 13.93
N TYR A 71 -5.30 -8.42 12.96
CA TYR A 71 -5.69 -8.79 11.61
C TYR A 71 -4.91 -10.01 11.11
N PHE A 72 -5.47 -10.76 10.19
CA PHE A 72 -4.74 -11.69 9.34
C PHE A 72 -4.43 -11.03 8.01
N LEU A 73 -3.17 -11.14 7.58
CA LEU A 73 -2.76 -10.87 6.21
C LEU A 73 -2.62 -12.19 5.49
N ASN A 74 -3.42 -12.39 4.44
CA ASN A 74 -3.35 -13.58 3.60
C ASN A 74 -2.94 -13.18 2.19
N LEU A 75 -1.79 -13.70 1.75
CA LEU A 75 -1.30 -13.58 0.39
C LEU A 75 -1.57 -14.89 -0.36
N SER A 76 -2.21 -14.80 -1.52
CA SER A 76 -2.43 -15.94 -2.42
C SER A 76 -1.84 -15.62 -3.79
N VAL A 77 -0.90 -16.43 -4.26
CA VAL A 77 -0.29 -16.34 -5.59
C VAL A 77 -0.74 -17.56 -6.40
N VAL A 78 -1.53 -17.33 -7.43
CA VAL A 78 -1.98 -18.37 -8.36
C VAL A 78 -1.25 -18.15 -9.68
N ASN A 79 -0.39 -19.10 -10.07
CA ASN A 79 0.32 -19.08 -11.33
C ASN A 79 -0.13 -20.26 -12.20
N ASN A 80 -0.93 -19.95 -13.23
CA ASN A 80 -1.49 -20.94 -14.15
C ASN A 80 -0.47 -21.47 -15.16
N ILE A 81 0.64 -20.77 -15.37
CA ILE A 81 1.72 -21.16 -16.28
C ILE A 81 2.54 -22.28 -15.63
N GLN A 82 2.93 -22.08 -14.36
CA GLN A 82 3.72 -23.05 -13.59
C GLN A 82 2.86 -24.05 -12.82
N LYS A 83 1.52 -23.90 -12.84
CA LYS A 83 0.56 -24.71 -12.08
C LYS A 83 0.83 -24.68 -10.57
N THR A 84 1.28 -23.53 -10.06
CA THR A 84 1.53 -23.33 -8.63
C THR A 84 0.40 -22.51 -7.98
N ASN A 85 0.12 -22.82 -6.71
CA ASN A 85 -0.80 -22.08 -5.87
C ASN A 85 -0.16 -21.94 -4.49
N GLU A 86 0.37 -20.76 -4.21
CA GLU A 86 1.05 -20.47 -2.96
C GLU A 86 0.16 -19.61 -2.08
N ARG A 87 0.06 -19.96 -0.81
CA ARG A 87 -0.76 -19.24 0.17
C ARG A 87 0.05 -19.04 1.44
N LEU A 88 0.19 -17.79 1.85
CA LEU A 88 0.88 -17.39 3.07
C LEU A 88 -0.07 -16.58 3.94
N SER A 89 -0.13 -16.93 5.22
CA SER A 89 -1.00 -16.28 6.19
C SER A 89 -0.18 -15.85 7.39
N VAL A 90 -0.28 -14.57 7.77
CA VAL A 90 0.45 -14.00 8.89
C VAL A 90 -0.54 -13.30 9.83
N PRO A 91 -0.69 -13.74 11.09
CA PRO A 91 -1.40 -12.97 12.10
C PRO A 91 -0.58 -11.74 12.48
N ILE A 92 -1.24 -10.60 12.58
CA ILE A 92 -0.67 -9.33 13.02
C ILE A 92 -1.52 -8.84 14.18
N THR A 93 -0.88 -8.61 15.33
CA THR A 93 -1.51 -8.06 16.52
C THR A 93 -1.95 -6.60 16.30
N LYS A 94 -2.90 -6.13 17.11
CA LYS A 94 -3.31 -4.72 17.12
C LYS A 94 -2.13 -3.74 17.29
N ALA A 95 -1.16 -4.09 18.12
CA ALA A 95 0.04 -3.29 18.35
C ALA A 95 0.90 -3.19 17.07
N GLU A 96 1.19 -4.32 16.43
CA GLU A 96 1.96 -4.36 15.18
C GLU A 96 1.23 -3.60 14.05
N PHE A 97 -0.09 -3.76 13.94
CA PHE A 97 -0.87 -3.05 12.93
C PHE A 97 -0.90 -1.54 13.17
N THR A 98 -0.87 -1.10 14.43
CA THR A 98 -0.77 0.33 14.77
C THR A 98 0.55 0.91 14.30
N VAL A 99 1.67 0.20 14.50
CA VAL A 99 2.98 0.61 13.98
C VAL A 99 2.96 0.71 12.46
N ILE A 100 2.40 -0.29 11.77
CA ILE A 100 2.26 -0.28 10.31
C ILE A 100 1.47 0.95 9.86
N ARG A 101 0.30 1.20 10.47
CA ARG A 101 -0.55 2.36 10.16
C ARG A 101 0.22 3.68 10.33
N THR A 102 0.97 3.84 11.42
CA THR A 102 1.78 5.04 11.66
C THR A 102 2.84 5.25 10.57
N VAL A 103 3.57 4.20 10.21
CA VAL A 103 4.61 4.28 9.16
C VAL A 103 3.98 4.59 7.80
N LEU A 104 2.86 3.95 7.47
CA LEU A 104 2.13 4.17 6.22
C LEU A 104 1.60 5.60 6.10
N SER A 105 1.01 6.14 7.18
CA SER A 105 0.56 7.55 7.21
C SER A 105 1.71 8.53 7.03
N TYR A 106 2.88 8.24 7.60
CA TYR A 106 4.07 9.07 7.43
C TYR A 106 4.61 9.04 6.00
N ILE A 107 4.70 7.86 5.38
CA ILE A 107 5.33 7.69 4.06
C ILE A 107 4.41 8.08 2.89
N LEU A 108 3.09 8.07 3.08
CA LEU A 108 2.12 8.34 2.01
C LEU A 108 2.36 9.69 1.28
N PRO A 109 2.56 10.83 1.96
CA PRO A 109 2.89 12.10 1.27
C PRO A 109 4.19 12.02 0.46
N HIS A 110 5.18 11.26 0.93
CA HIS A 110 6.45 11.06 0.22
C HIS A 110 6.26 10.21 -1.05
N ILE A 111 5.43 9.16 -0.99
CA ILE A 111 5.05 8.37 -2.18
C ILE A 111 4.35 9.25 -3.21
N MET A 112 3.52 10.20 -2.75
CA MET A 112 2.80 11.15 -3.61
C MET A 112 3.69 12.30 -4.15
N GLY A 113 4.94 12.42 -3.70
CA GLY A 113 5.85 13.49 -4.11
C GLY A 113 5.51 14.89 -3.56
N TRP A 114 4.65 14.97 -2.54
CA TRP A 114 4.18 16.24 -1.98
C TRP A 114 5.29 17.09 -1.35
N PRO A 115 6.23 16.55 -0.57
CA PRO A 115 7.31 17.36 -0.01
C PRO A 115 8.11 18.09 -1.08
N GLN A 116 8.39 17.43 -2.21
CA GLN A 116 9.12 18.01 -3.33
C GLN A 116 8.28 19.09 -4.04
N ALA A 117 6.98 18.87 -4.20
CA ALA A 117 6.07 19.85 -4.77
C ALA A 117 5.96 21.11 -3.88
N MET A 118 5.83 20.93 -2.56
CA MET A 118 5.75 22.03 -1.61
C MET A 118 7.07 22.82 -1.53
N MET A 119 8.22 22.15 -1.52
CA MET A 119 9.53 22.82 -1.54
C MET A 119 9.74 23.63 -2.82
N ARG A 120 9.30 23.13 -3.99
CA ARG A 120 9.33 23.89 -5.25
C ARG A 120 8.41 25.12 -5.21
N ALA A 121 7.22 24.98 -4.61
CA ALA A 121 6.30 26.10 -4.44
C ALA A 121 6.82 27.19 -3.48
N GLN A 122 7.73 26.84 -2.57
CA GLN A 122 8.33 27.75 -1.60
C GLN A 122 9.65 28.37 -2.07
N GLN A 123 10.18 27.99 -3.24
CA GLN A 123 11.36 28.67 -3.78
C GLN A 123 10.99 30.14 -4.04
N PRO A 124 11.70 31.11 -3.44
CA PRO A 124 11.48 32.50 -3.74
C PRO A 124 11.86 32.72 -5.20
N THR A 125 10.87 32.85 -6.07
CA THR A 125 11.09 33.44 -7.39
C THR A 125 11.65 34.83 -7.14
N THR A 126 12.78 35.14 -7.77
CA THR A 126 13.48 36.41 -7.64
C THR A 126 12.71 37.52 -8.36
N GLU A 127 11.41 37.66 -8.13
CA GLU A 127 10.56 38.74 -8.65
C GLU A 127 9.55 39.19 -7.59
N THR A 128 9.97 40.24 -6.88
CA THR A 128 9.20 41.47 -6.62
C THR A 128 7.91 41.40 -5.79
N LYS A 129 8.02 41.99 -4.58
CA LYS A 129 7.01 42.72 -3.78
C LYS A 129 5.84 41.92 -3.18
N THR A 130 5.90 41.88 -1.86
CA THR A 130 4.81 41.66 -0.90
C THR A 130 3.49 42.30 -1.34
N SER A 131 2.54 41.45 -1.72
CA SER A 131 1.12 41.70 -1.53
C SER A 131 0.55 40.44 -0.89
N LYS A 132 -0.18 40.59 0.22
CA LYS A 132 -1.00 39.52 0.79
C LYS A 132 -2.09 39.20 -0.23
N SER A 133 -1.81 38.36 -1.22
CA SER A 133 -2.83 37.86 -2.13
C SER A 133 -3.73 36.92 -1.33
N ARG A 134 -4.97 37.36 -1.09
CA ARG A 134 -6.07 36.40 -0.93
C ARG A 134 -6.08 35.49 -2.16
N PRO A 135 -6.35 34.19 -2.04
CA PRO A 135 -6.56 33.35 -3.21
C PRO A 135 -7.68 34.00 -4.03
N ASP A 136 -7.34 34.46 -5.23
CA ASP A 136 -8.28 35.07 -6.14
C ASP A 136 -9.23 33.95 -6.62
N PRO A 137 -10.57 34.07 -6.45
CA PRO A 137 -11.51 33.04 -6.85
C PRO A 137 -11.36 32.63 -8.33
N ILE A 138 -10.76 33.48 -9.16
CA ILE A 138 -10.43 33.19 -10.56
C ILE A 138 -9.59 31.91 -10.72
N PHE A 139 -8.76 31.53 -9.73
CA PHE A 139 -8.02 30.26 -9.76
C PHE A 139 -8.92 29.01 -9.65
N GLU A 140 -10.12 29.14 -9.08
CA GLU A 140 -11.10 28.05 -8.96
C GLU A 140 -12.05 27.97 -10.16
N TRP A 141 -12.19 29.06 -10.93
CA TRP A 141 -13.19 29.21 -12.01
C TRP A 141 -12.57 29.49 -13.39
N GLY A 142 -11.28 29.23 -13.57
CA GLY A 142 -10.57 29.45 -14.83
C GLY A 142 -11.23 28.69 -15.99
N ARG A 143 -11.80 29.44 -16.94
CA ARG A 143 -12.12 28.93 -18.28
C ARG A 143 -10.86 28.81 -19.12
#